data_AF-A0A3D4S317-F1
#
_entry.id   AF-A0A3D4S317-F1
#
_cell.length_a   1.000
_cell.length_b   1.000
_cell.length_c   1.000
_cell.angle_alpha   90.00
_cell.angle_beta   90.00
_cell.angle_gamma   90.00
#
_symmetry.space_group_name_H-M   'P 1'
#
loop_
_entity.id
_entity.type
_entity.pdbx_description
1 polymer ?
#
loop_
_entity_poly.entity_id
_entity_poly.type
_entity_poly.pdbx_seq_one_letter_code
_entity_poly.pdbx_strand_id
1 'polypeptide(L)' 'MLISIPPKYAVSQVVGYIKRKSAIHIARVYGERKRNFFGQHIWARGYFVTTLGRDETVIREDIRHQETEDRRLEQLSLLA' A
#
# COMPACT_ATOMS: atom_id res chain seq x y z
N MET A 1 -1.56 -5.88 1.65
CA MET A 1 -0.82 -6.31 0.44
C MET A 1 -0.19 -7.67 0.68
N LEU A 2 -0.28 -8.57 -0.31
CA LEU A 2 0.40 -9.87 -0.31
C LEU A 2 1.36 -9.92 -1.51
N ILE A 3 2.66 -10.15 -1.28
CA ILE A 3 3.70 -10.09 -2.32
C ILE A 3 4.64 -11.28 -2.17
N SER A 4 4.85 -12.02 -3.24
CA SER A 4 5.93 -13.03 -3.32
C SER A 4 7.23 -12.35 -3.72
N ILE A 5 8.25 -12.44 -2.87
CA ILE A 5 9.56 -11.83 -3.09
C ILE A 5 10.61 -12.94 -3.22
N PRO A 6 11.31 -13.04 -4.36
CA PRO A 6 12.44 -13.96 -4.50
C PRO A 6 13.53 -13.67 -3.46
N PRO A 7 14.19 -14.69 -2.88
CA PRO A 7 15.15 -14.52 -1.78
C PRO A 7 16.41 -13.73 -2.17
N LYS A 8 16.66 -13.54 -3.47
CA LYS A 8 17.76 -12.71 -3.99
C LYS A 8 17.55 -11.20 -3.76
N TYR A 9 16.33 -10.77 -3.45
CA TYR A 9 16.01 -9.37 -3.21
C TYR A 9 15.74 -9.11 -1.73
N ALA A 10 16.32 -8.05 -1.19
CA ALA A 10 15.98 -7.63 0.16
C ALA A 10 14.55 -7.04 0.18
N VAL A 11 13.78 -7.39 1.22
CA VAL A 11 12.42 -6.86 1.44
C VAL A 11 12.40 -5.33 1.41
N SER A 12 13.39 -4.68 2.03
CA SER A 12 13.53 -3.22 2.06
C SER A 12 13.67 -2.60 0.67
N GLN A 13 14.37 -3.27 -0.26
CA GLN A 13 14.53 -2.81 -1.62
C GLN A 13 13.20 -2.86 -2.38
N VAL A 14 12.45 -3.96 -2.23
CA VAL A 14 11.15 -4.12 -2.90
C VAL A 14 10.13 -3.12 -2.36
N VAL A 15 10.00 -2.99 -1.04
CA VAL A 15 9.07 -2.03 -0.43
C VAL A 15 9.48 -0.59 -0.76
N GLY A 16 10.78 -0.28 -0.73
CA GLY A 16 11.30 1.04 -1.12
C GLY A 16 11.00 1.37 -2.59
N TYR A 17 11.14 0.40 -3.48
CA TYR A 17 10.80 0.56 -4.90
C TYR A 17 9.30 0.83 -5.08
N ILE A 18 8.44 0.03 -4.45
CA ILE A 18 6.98 0.18 -4.52
C ILE A 18 6.57 1.56 -4.02
N LYS A 19 6.97 1.93 -2.80
CA LYS A 19 6.65 3.24 -2.20
C LYS A 19 7.12 4.41 -3.07
N ARG A 20 8.34 4.34 -3.62
CA ARG A 20 8.89 5.41 -4.46
C ARG A 20 8.12 5.54 -5.78
N LYS A 21 7.90 4.43 -6.50
CA LYS A 21 7.22 4.46 -7.79
C LYS A 21 5.75 4.86 -7.67
N SER A 22 5.04 4.36 -6.67
CA SER A 22 3.66 4.75 -6.41
C SER A 22 3.54 6.22 -6.01
N ALA A 23 4.46 6.74 -5.18
CA ALA A 23 4.48 8.16 -4.84
C ALA A 23 4.65 9.06 -6.09
N ILE A 24 5.56 8.70 -6.99
CA ILE A 24 5.75 9.42 -8.26
C ILE A 24 4.49 9.33 -9.13
N HIS A 25 3.90 8.14 -9.23
CA HIS A 25 2.69 7.94 -10.02
C HIS A 25 1.52 8.78 -9.49
N ILE A 26 1.27 8.74 -8.18
CA ILE A 26 0.22 9.53 -7.52
C ILE A 26 0.47 11.02 -7.72
N ALA A 27 1.71 11.49 -7.52
CA ALA A 27 2.06 12.89 -7.73
C ALA A 27 1.84 13.33 -9.18
N ARG A 28 2.07 12.47 -10.17
CA ARG A 28 1.82 12.78 -11.59
C ARG A 28 0.33 12.77 -11.95
N VAL A 29 -0.41 11.76 -11.50
CA VAL A 29 -1.83 11.57 -11.87
C VAL A 29 -2.76 12.52 -11.12
N TYR A 30 -2.46 12.80 -9.85
CA TYR A 30 -3.34 13.59 -8.98
C TYR A 30 -2.74 14.93 -8.55
N GLY A 31 -1.45 15.19 -8.84
CA GLY A 31 -0.77 16.41 -8.42
C GLY A 31 -1.26 17.69 -9.11
N GLU A 32 -1.93 17.59 -10.25
CA GLU A 32 -2.54 18.75 -10.93
C GLU A 32 -3.82 19.24 -10.23
N ARG A 33 -4.52 18.38 -9.47
CA ARG A 33 -5.82 18.72 -8.87
C ARG A 33 -5.74 19.48 -7.55
N LYS A 34 -4.61 19.45 -6.85
CA LYS A 34 -4.41 20.21 -5.60
C LYS A 34 -3.06 20.91 -5.61
N ARG A 35 -3.15 22.25 -5.66
CA ARG A 35 -2.09 23.22 -5.39
C ARG A 35 -1.13 22.67 -4.32
N ASN A 36 0.14 22.47 -4.70
CA ASN A 36 1.28 22.15 -3.82
C ASN A 36 1.38 20.72 -3.23
N PHE A 37 1.50 19.69 -4.07
CA PHE A 37 2.06 18.38 -3.66
C PHE A 37 3.59 18.39 -3.48
N PHE A 38 4.28 19.46 -3.88
CA PHE A 38 5.71 19.62 -3.64
C PHE A 38 5.99 19.66 -2.13
N GLY A 39 6.63 18.61 -1.60
CA GLY A 39 7.01 18.49 -0.19
C GLY A 39 6.12 17.59 0.68
N GLN A 40 5.03 17.01 0.14
CA GLN A 40 4.19 16.08 0.91
C GLN A 40 4.73 14.64 0.84
N HIS A 41 4.83 13.99 1.99
CA HIS A 41 5.15 12.56 2.07
C HIS A 41 3.90 11.73 1.83
N ILE A 42 3.81 11.11 0.65
CA ILE A 42 2.69 10.21 0.29
C ILE A 42 2.67 8.96 1.18
N TRP A 43 3.83 8.52 1.66
CA TRP A 43 3.97 7.34 2.52
C TRP A 43 4.72 7.68 3.80
N ALA A 44 4.37 7.02 4.90
CA ALA A 44 5.14 7.05 6.14
C ALA A 44 6.56 6.47 5.94
N ARG A 45 7.52 6.88 6.78
CA ARG A 45 8.91 6.40 6.72
C ARG A 45 9.02 4.89 6.99
N GLY A 46 8.22 4.36 7.92
CA GLY A 46 8.24 2.96 8.31
C GLY A 46 7.37 2.05 7.43
N TYR A 47 7.60 0.75 7.51
CA TYR A 47 6.74 -0.29 6.95
C TYR A 47 6.78 -1.52 7.87
N PHE A 48 5.71 -2.32 7.84
CA PHE A 48 5.62 -3.58 8.56
C PHE A 48 5.58 -4.72 7.55
N VAL A 49 6.35 -5.77 7.80
CA VAL A 49 6.38 -6.99 6.98
C VAL A 49 6.42 -8.19 7.91
N THR A 50 5.60 -9.19 7.59
CA THR A 50 5.67 -10.52 8.16
C THR A 50 5.93 -11.52 7.04
N THR A 51 6.81 -12.50 7.29
CA THR A 51 7.06 -13.58 6.33
C THR A 51 6.00 -14.64 6.50
N LEU A 52 5.37 -15.04 5.39
CA LEU A 52 4.34 -16.05 5.40
C LEU A 52 4.93 -17.39 4.98
N GLY A 53 4.59 -18.43 5.74
CA GLY A 53 4.93 -19.82 5.46
C GLY A 53 3.80 -20.52 4.70
N ARG A 54 3.38 -21.69 5.20
CA ARG A 54 2.45 -22.60 4.50
C ARG A 54 0.98 -22.15 4.51
N ASP A 55 0.64 -21.15 5.32
CA ASP A 55 -0.76 -20.68 5.54
C ASP A 55 -1.13 -19.45 4.67
N GLU A 56 -0.75 -19.47 3.39
CA GLU A 56 -1.03 -18.36 2.47
C GLU A 56 -2.55 -18.18 2.21
N THR A 57 -3.33 -19.25 2.30
CA THR A 57 -4.77 -19.26 1.99
C THR A 57 -5.58 -18.47 2.98
N VAL A 58 -5.35 -18.66 4.28
CA VAL A 58 -6.07 -18.00 5.37
C VAL A 58 -5.85 -16.49 5.33
N ILE A 59 -4.59 -16.07 5.19
CA ILE A 59 -4.25 -14.64 5.17
C ILE A 59 -4.75 -13.95 3.90
N ARG A 60 -4.82 -14.67 2.78
CA ARG A 60 -5.42 -14.12 1.55
C ARG A 60 -6.91 -13.83 1.73
N GLU A 61 -7.62 -14.70 2.45
CA GLU A 61 -9.03 -14.50 2.79
C GLU A 61 -9.20 -13.33 3.76
N ASP A 62 -8.36 -13.25 4.80
CA ASP A 62 -8.36 -12.15 5.75
C ASP A 62 -8.07 -10.79 5.10
N ILE A 63 -7.10 -10.71 4.18
CA ILE A 63 -6.82 -9.48 3.44
C ILE A 63 -8.03 -9.07 2.59
N ARG A 64 -8.71 -10.02 1.94
CA ARG A 64 -9.93 -9.72 1.16
C ARG A 64 -11.06 -9.21 2.05
N HIS A 65 -11.19 -9.78 3.25
CA HIS A 65 -12.18 -9.34 4.22
C HIS A 65 -11.85 -7.93 4.73
N GLN A 66 -10.59 -7.65 5.05
CA GLN A 66 -10.12 -6.30 5.42
C GLN A 66 -10.34 -5.28 4.32
N GLU A 67 -9.99 -5.58 3.06
CA GLU A 67 -10.22 -4.67 1.93
C GLU A 67 -11.72 -4.38 1.69
N THR A 68 -12.58 -5.36 1.98
CA THR A 68 -14.05 -5.18 1.88
C THR A 68 -14.56 -4.27 2.99
N GLU A 69 -14.06 -4.44 4.21
CA GLU A 69 -14.44 -3.61 5.35
C GLU A 69 -13.89 -2.17 5.23
N ASP A 70 -12.64 -2.01 4.77
CA ASP A 70 -12.05 -0.70 4.48
C ASP A 70 -12.87 0.07 3.43
N ARG A 71 -13.32 -0.59 2.35
CA ARG A 71 -14.23 0.04 1.37
C ARG A 71 -15.55 0.47 1.99
N ARG A 72 -16.12 -0.35 2.88
CA ARG A 72 -17.37 -0.02 3.57
C ARG A 72 -17.19 1.20 4.46
N LEU A 73 -16.07 1.29 5.18
CA LEU A 73 -15.71 2.42 6.01
C LEU A 73 -15.45 3.69 5.19
N GLU A 74 -14.73 3.59 4.07
CA GLU A 74 -14.54 4.71 3.13
C GLU A 74 -15.90 5.22 2.61
N GLN A 75 -16.80 4.32 2.22
CA GLN A 75 -18.12 4.68 1.72
C GLN A 75 -18.98 5.38 2.78
N LEU A 76 -18.89 4.98 4.05
CA LEU A 76 -19.54 5.66 5.17
C LEU A 76 -18.91 7.03 5.45
N SER A 77 -17.58 7.16 5.34
CA SER A 77 -16.86 8.42 5.55
C SER A 77 -17.13 9.47 4.46
N LEU A 78 -17.52 9.05 3.26
CA LEU A 78 -17.88 9.93 2.14
C LEU A 78 -19.32 10.46 2.20
N LEU A 79 -20.17 9.86 3.03
CA LEU A 79 -21.57 10.25 3.22
C LEU A 79 -21.81 11.14 4.46
N ALA A 80 -20.75 11.42 5.23
CA ALA A 80 -20.74 12.32 6.40
C ALA A 80 -20.10 13.66 6.03
#